data_AF-A0A6C0JDJ1-F1
#
_entry.id   AF-A0A6C0JDJ1-F1
#
_cell.length_a   1.000
_cell.length_b   1.000
_cell.length_c   1.000
_cell.angle_alpha   90.00
_cell.angle_beta   90.00
_cell.angle_gamma   90.00
#
_symmetry.space_group_name_H-M   'P 1'
#
loop_
_entity.id
_entity.type
_entity.pdbx_description
1 polymer ?
#
loop_
_entity_poly.entity_id
_entity_poly.type
_entity_poly.pdbx_seq_one_letter_code
_entity_poly.pdbx_strand_id
1 'polypeptide(L)'
;MNNYNLYLLTHTIHNRTYLGITNNLQRRIRQHNCEIKGGARYTSSFLLGGNWEYHFIKGKLTKSQALSYERTIKNMRRKGKGKTPVERRMYLIYKVCINLND
;
A
#
# COMPACT_ATOMS: atom_id res chain seq x y z
N MET A 1 7.96 -19.85 -2.17
CA MET A 1 7.29 -19.21 -3.34
C MET A 1 7.18 -17.71 -3.11
N ASN A 2 7.65 -16.92 -4.07
CA ASN A 2 7.65 -15.45 -4.02
C ASN A 2 6.36 -14.88 -4.60
N ASN A 3 5.24 -15.12 -3.91
CA ASN A 3 3.91 -14.80 -4.41
C ASN A 3 3.23 -13.65 -3.66
N TYR A 4 3.95 -12.97 -2.76
CA TYR A 4 3.41 -11.80 -2.06
C TYR A 4 3.82 -10.50 -2.75
N ASN A 5 2.93 -9.53 -2.64
CA ASN A 5 3.08 -8.20 -3.20
C ASN A 5 2.89 -7.18 -2.06
N LEU A 6 3.78 -6.20 -1.98
CA LEU A 6 3.55 -4.96 -1.25
C LEU A 6 2.86 -3.98 -2.19
N TYR A 7 1.84 -3.28 -1.71
CA TYR A 7 1.11 -2.32 -2.53
C TYR A 7 0.79 -1.03 -1.77
N LEU A 8 0.68 0.05 -2.53
CA LEU A 8 0.15 1.33 -2.09
C LEU A 8 -1.17 1.59 -2.83
N LEU A 9 -2.23 1.84 -2.08
CA LEU A 9 -3.49 2.33 -2.60
C LEU A 9 -3.58 3.84 -2.43
N THR A 10 -4.27 4.48 -3.35
CA THR A 10 -4.73 5.87 -3.28
C THR A 10 -6.24 5.92 -3.39
N HIS A 11 -6.85 6.87 -2.70
CA HIS A 11 -8.26 7.16 -2.88
C HIS A 11 -8.41 8.18 -4.02
N THR A 12 -9.39 7.97 -4.91
CA THR A 12 -9.54 8.77 -6.14
C THR A 12 -9.86 10.25 -5.88
N ILE A 13 -10.68 10.54 -4.87
CA ILE A 13 -11.06 11.91 -4.50
C ILE A 13 -10.25 12.49 -3.33
N HIS A 14 -10.09 11.71 -2.27
CA HIS A 14 -9.44 12.19 -1.05
C HIS A 14 -7.93 11.92 -1.08
N ASN A 15 -7.16 12.84 -0.51
CA ASN A 15 -5.71 12.70 -0.41
C ASN A 15 -5.30 11.69 0.67
N ARG A 16 -5.62 10.42 0.46
CA ARG A 16 -5.44 9.31 1.40
C ARG A 16 -4.68 8.17 0.74
N THR A 17 -3.87 7.49 1.55
CA THR A 17 -3.11 6.31 1.11
C THR A 17 -3.31 5.15 2.05
N TYR A 18 -3.27 3.93 1.53
CA TYR A 18 -3.23 2.71 2.32
C TYR A 18 -2.09 1.80 1.85
N LEU A 19 -1.23 1.37 2.77
CA LEU A 19 -0.15 0.44 2.48
C LEU A 19 -0.52 -0.94 3.03
N GLY A 20 -0.43 -1.96 2.18
CA GLY A 20 -0.78 -3.34 2.53
C GLY A 20 0.05 -4.36 1.77
N ILE A 21 -0.14 -5.63 2.12
CA ILE A 21 0.42 -6.76 1.37
C ILE A 21 -0.66 -7.76 0.98
N THR A 22 -0.47 -8.49 -0.12
CA THR A 22 -1.38 -9.56 -0.54
C THR A 22 -0.67 -10.54 -1.48
N ASN A 23 -1.13 -11.79 -1.49
CA ASN A 23 -0.79 -12.77 -2.52
C ASN A 23 -1.83 -12.85 -3.65
N ASN A 24 -2.92 -12.08 -3.55
CA ASN A 24 -3.95 -11.97 -4.58
C ASN A 24 -4.44 -10.50 -4.65
N LEU A 25 -3.95 -9.76 -5.65
CA LEU A 25 -4.26 -8.34 -5.84
C LEU A 25 -5.73 -8.14 -6.22
N GLN A 26 -6.23 -8.93 -7.17
CA GLN A 26 -7.60 -8.84 -7.68
C GLN A 26 -8.63 -9.02 -6.57
N ARG A 27 -8.48 -10.06 -5.73
CA ARG A 27 -9.36 -10.23 -4.57
C ARG A 27 -9.21 -9.07 -3.58
N ARG A 28 -7.99 -8.58 -3.35
CA ARG A 28 -7.72 -7.60 -2.29
C ARG A 28 -8.28 -6.21 -2.59
N ILE A 29 -8.23 -5.75 -3.84
CA ILE A 29 -8.80 -4.44 -4.20
C ILE A 29 -10.32 -4.43 -4.05
N ARG A 30 -10.98 -5.50 -4.48
CA ARG A 30 -12.43 -5.70 -4.33
C ARG A 30 -12.84 -5.71 -2.85
N GLN A 31 -12.00 -6.26 -1.97
CA GLN A 31 -12.19 -6.17 -0.52
C GLN A 31 -12.08 -4.73 0.00
N HIS A 32 -11.10 -3.96 -0.48
CA HIS A 32 -10.92 -2.55 -0.07
C HIS A 32 -12.08 -1.67 -0.53
N ASN A 33 -12.66 -1.97 -1.70
CA ASN A 33 -13.83 -1.29 -2.27
C ASN A 33 -15.17 -1.88 -1.82
N CYS A 34 -15.19 -2.74 -0.80
CA CYS A 34 -16.40 -3.36 -0.24
C CYS A 34 -17.27 -4.14 -1.24
N GLU A 35 -16.77 -4.50 -2.43
CA GLU A 35 -17.44 -5.42 -3.35
C GLU A 35 -17.54 -6.83 -2.78
N ILE A 36 -16.56 -7.21 -1.94
CA ILE A 36 -16.55 -8.47 -1.18
C ILE A 36 -16.06 -8.25 0.26
N LYS A 37 -16.43 -9.16 1.16
CA LYS A 37 -16.07 -9.08 2.59
C LYS A 37 -14.57 -9.29 2.84
N GLY A 38 -14.08 -8.74 3.95
CA GLY A 38 -12.70 -8.92 4.44
C GLY A 38 -11.74 -7.76 4.12
N GLY A 39 -12.28 -6.59 3.77
CA GLY A 39 -11.52 -5.34 3.65
C GLY A 39 -11.00 -4.83 4.99
N ALA A 40 -10.02 -3.94 4.94
CA ALA A 40 -9.52 -3.27 6.14
C ALA A 40 -10.54 -2.21 6.61
N ARG A 41 -10.80 -2.13 7.93
CA ARG A 41 -11.72 -1.14 8.52
C ARG A 41 -11.46 0.28 8.01
N TYR A 42 -10.18 0.66 7.91
CA TYR A 42 -9.80 1.99 7.41
C TYR A 42 -10.33 2.24 6.00
N THR A 43 -10.07 1.34 5.03
CA THR A 43 -10.48 1.58 3.64
C THR A 43 -12.00 1.51 3.47
N SER A 44 -12.67 0.60 4.17
CA SER A 44 -14.13 0.51 4.14
C SER A 44 -14.83 1.75 4.70
N SER A 45 -14.22 2.42 5.70
CA SER A 45 -14.76 3.67 6.26
C SER A 45 -14.52 4.89 5.36
N PHE A 46 -13.76 4.76 4.28
CA PHE A 46 -13.43 5.84 3.34
C PHE A 46 -13.72 5.38 1.91
N LEU A 47 -15.00 5.15 1.61
CA LEU A 47 -15.52 4.88 0.26
C LEU A 47 -16.51 5.96 -0.21
N LEU A 48 -16.81 6.95 0.63
CA LEU A 48 -17.79 7.98 0.28
C LEU A 48 -17.26 8.83 -0.87
N GLY A 49 -17.98 8.83 -1.98
CA GLY A 49 -17.69 9.60 -3.17
C GLY A 49 -16.57 9.05 -4.06
N GLY A 50 -15.81 8.04 -3.66
CA GLY A 50 -14.72 7.52 -4.49
C GLY A 50 -14.29 6.10 -4.14
N ASN A 51 -13.25 5.64 -4.82
CA ASN A 51 -12.76 4.27 -4.73
C ASN A 51 -11.28 4.26 -4.34
N TRP A 52 -10.82 3.09 -3.88
CA TRP A 52 -9.40 2.79 -3.76
C TRP A 52 -8.87 2.18 -5.05
N GLU A 53 -7.71 2.65 -5.47
CA GLU A 53 -7.00 2.17 -6.65
C GLU A 53 -5.54 1.90 -6.32
N TYR A 54 -4.93 0.98 -7.06
CA TYR A 54 -3.49 0.70 -6.92
C TYR A 54 -2.68 1.85 -7.52
N HIS A 55 -1.88 2.49 -6.68
CA HIS A 55 -0.89 3.48 -7.12
C HIS A 55 0.48 2.85 -7.40
N PHE A 56 0.87 1.86 -6.58
CA PHE A 56 2.15 1.17 -6.72
C PHE A 56 2.06 -0.27 -6.23
N ILE A 57 2.78 -1.17 -6.92
CA ILE A 57 2.88 -2.59 -6.57
C ILE A 57 4.35 -3.04 -6.69
N LYS A 58 4.90 -3.61 -5.62
CA LYS A 58 6.15 -4.37 -5.61
C LYS A 58 5.84 -5.85 -5.41
N GLY A 59 5.96 -6.62 -6.48
CA GLY A 59 5.74 -8.06 -6.45
C GLY A 59 6.99 -8.89 -6.17
N LYS A 60 6.87 -10.21 -6.34
CA LYS A 60 7.93 -11.21 -6.19
C LYS A 60 8.60 -11.22 -4.81
N LEU A 61 7.83 -10.94 -3.75
CA LEU A 61 8.32 -11.00 -2.38
C LEU A 61 7.94 -12.33 -1.73
N THR A 62 8.80 -12.80 -0.83
CA THR A 62 8.35 -13.74 0.21
C THR A 62 7.36 -13.04 1.14
N LYS A 63 6.49 -13.81 1.82
CA LYS A 63 5.58 -13.25 2.84
C LYS A 63 6.34 -12.48 3.92
N SER A 64 7.47 -13.02 4.37
CA SER A 64 8.31 -12.39 5.41
C SER A 64 8.88 -11.06 4.94
N GLN A 65 9.45 -10.99 3.73
CA GLN A 65 9.94 -9.72 3.16
C GLN A 65 8.82 -8.68 3.03
N ALA A 66 7.66 -9.08 2.50
CA ALA A 66 6.52 -8.17 2.34
C ALA A 66 6.06 -7.59 3.69
N LEU A 67 5.91 -8.43 4.73
CA LEU A 67 5.57 -7.99 6.09
C LEU A 67 6.65 -7.07 6.68
N SER A 68 7.92 -7.41 6.50
CA SER A 68 9.04 -6.61 6.99
C SER A 68 9.06 -5.21 6.35
N TYR A 69 8.89 -5.12 5.03
CA TYR A 69 8.81 -3.85 4.31
C TYR A 69 7.60 -3.02 4.75
N GLU A 70 6.41 -3.63 4.79
CA GLU A 70 5.19 -2.94 5.22
C GLU A 70 5.36 -2.33 6.62
N ARG A 71 5.85 -3.13 7.57
CA ARG A 71 6.09 -2.70 8.96
C ARG A 71 7.11 -1.57 9.01
N THR A 72 8.24 -1.74 8.34
CA THR A 72 9.32 -0.74 8.30
C THR A 72 8.82 0.59 7.74
N ILE A 73 8.11 0.58 6.61
CA ILE A 73 7.56 1.78 5.99
C ILE A 73 6.50 2.45 6.89
N LYS A 74 5.62 1.67 7.53
CA LYS A 74 4.61 2.21 8.48
C LYS A 74 5.26 2.86 9.70
N ASN A 75 6.34 2.28 10.22
CA ASN A 75 7.11 2.84 11.33
C ASN A 75 7.84 4.12 10.94
N MET A 76 8.36 4.18 9.71
CA MET A 76 9.08 5.33 9.17
C MET A 76 8.18 6.45 8.64
N ARG A 77 6.85 6.39 8.79
CA ARG A 77 5.90 7.33 8.16
C ARG A 77 6.24 8.82 8.34
N ARG A 78 6.83 9.20 9.48
CA ARG A 78 7.24 10.58 9.81
C ARG A 78 8.51 11.03 9.09
N LYS A 79 9.30 10.09 8.56
CA LYS A 79 10.54 10.33 7.80
C LYS A 79 10.29 10.45 6.29
N GLY A 80 9.05 10.34 5.84
CA GLY A 80 8.70 10.47 4.42
C GLY A 80 8.86 11.90 3.92
N LYS A 81 9.46 12.07 2.73
CA LYS A 81 9.65 13.38 2.09
C LYS A 81 8.66 13.56 0.95
N GLY A 82 8.07 14.75 0.84
CA GLY A 82 7.06 15.06 -0.19
C GLY A 82 5.96 15.99 0.34
N LYS A 83 5.33 16.73 -0.57
CA LYS A 83 4.19 17.61 -0.30
C LYS A 83 2.94 16.77 -0.04
N THR A 84 2.73 15.69 -0.80
CA THR A 84 1.54 14.84 -0.69
C THR A 84 1.78 13.56 0.14
N PRO A 85 0.74 12.98 0.77
CA PRO A 85 0.77 11.64 1.36
C PRO A 85 1.33 10.56 0.43
N VAL A 86 1.01 10.62 -0.87
CA VAL A 86 1.51 9.70 -1.89
C VAL A 86 3.03 9.84 -2.04
N GLU A 87 3.53 11.05 -2.28
CA GLU A 87 4.97 11.31 -2.40
C GLU A 87 5.74 10.84 -1.16
N ARG A 88 5.23 11.17 0.04
CA ARG A 88 5.87 10.75 1.31
C ARG A 88 5.93 9.24 1.44
N ARG A 89 4.89 8.51 1.00
CA ARG A 89 4.87 7.03 1.01
C ARG A 89 5.79 6.46 -0.05
N MET A 90 5.77 6.99 -1.27
CA MET A 90 6.63 6.54 -2.36
C MET A 90 8.10 6.72 -2.02
N TYR A 91 8.50 7.86 -1.44
CA TYR A 91 9.87 8.08 -0.95
C TYR A 91 10.33 6.97 0.01
N LEU A 92 9.48 6.58 0.97
CA LEU A 92 9.82 5.51 1.91
C LEU A 92 9.84 4.13 1.25
N ILE A 93 8.92 3.87 0.31
CA ILE A 93 8.90 2.63 -0.47
C ILE A 93 10.20 2.49 -1.26
N TYR A 94 10.62 3.52 -2.00
CA TYR A 94 11.89 3.51 -2.73
C TYR A 94 13.07 3.26 -1.81
N LYS A 95 13.13 3.99 -0.69
CA LYS A 95 14.21 3.85 0.30
C LYS A 95 14.32 2.44 0.88
N VAL A 96 13.20 1.75 1.13
CA VAL A 96 13.17 0.43 1.79
C VAL A 96 13.24 -0.73 0.80
N CYS A 97 12.57 -0.61 -0.35
CA CYS A 97 12.34 -1.72 -1.27
C CYS A 97 13.28 -1.72 -2.49
N ILE A 98 13.92 -0.58 -2.78
CA ILE A 98 14.70 -0.39 -4.00
C ILE A 98 16.17 -0.05 -3.69
N ASN A 99 16.54 0.25 -2.44
CA ASN A 99 17.89 0.67 -2.02
C ASN A 99 18.42 1.83 -2.88
N LEU A 100 18.29 3.07 -2.40
CA LEU A 100 18.87 4.26 -3.04
C LEU A 100 20.40 4.35 -2.83
N ASN A 101 21.14 3.25 -3.05
CA ASN A 101 22.59 3.17 -2.95
C ASN A 101 23.21 2.50 -4.20
N ASP A 102 22.70 2.84 -5.38
CA ASP A 102 23.45 2.72 -6.64
C ASP A 102 23.59 4.13 -7.23
#